data_AF-A0A2C9KY66-F1
#
_entry.id   AF-A0A2C9KY66-F1
#
_cell.length_a   1.000
_cell.length_b   1.000
_cell.length_c   1.000
_cell.angle_alpha   90.00
_cell.angle_beta   90.00
_cell.angle_gamma   90.00
#
_symmetry.space_group_name_H-M   'P 1'
#
loop_
_entity.id
_entity.type
_entity.pdbx_description
1 polymer ?
#
loop_
_entity_poly.entity_id
_entity_poly.type
_entity_poly.pdbx_seq_one_letter_code
_entity_poly.pdbx_strand_id
1 'polypeptide(L)'
;MTYMYEYPEYIEIELQEEKNKFPDYRLHAYSEGQYTQQIRKLQLKGIPVLFIPGNAGSYKQVRSLGSVALRMSERLNDRIHFNYFVADFNE
;
A
#
# COMPACT_ATOMS: atom_id res chain seq x y z
N MET A 1 -17.02 -8.27 -10.19
CA MET A 1 -16.34 -8.50 -8.90
C MET A 1 -15.00 -9.17 -9.19
N THR A 2 -13.88 -8.48 -8.98
CA THR A 2 -12.55 -9.11 -9.03
C THR A 2 -12.39 -9.97 -7.79
N TYR A 3 -12.10 -11.26 -7.99
CA TYR A 3 -11.88 -12.24 -6.94
C TYR A 3 -10.83 -11.74 -5.92
N MET A 4 -11.13 -11.85 -4.63
CA MET A 4 -10.21 -11.53 -3.53
C MET A 4 -9.52 -12.79 -3.06
N TYR A 5 -8.19 -12.83 -3.16
CA TYR A 5 -7.43 -13.97 -2.67
C TYR A 5 -7.17 -13.84 -1.15
N GLU A 6 -6.79 -12.64 -0.68
CA GLU A 6 -6.56 -12.35 0.75
C GLU A 6 -7.19 -11.00 1.16
N TYR A 7 -7.29 -10.80 2.48
CA TYR A 7 -7.82 -9.56 3.03
C TYR A 7 -6.80 -8.42 2.88
N PRO A 8 -7.21 -7.25 2.35
CA PRO A 8 -6.34 -6.11 2.20
C PRO A 8 -6.08 -5.47 3.57
N GLU A 9 -4.82 -5.18 3.83
CA GLU A 9 -4.37 -4.42 4.99
C GLU A 9 -3.74 -3.09 4.55
N TYR A 10 -3.98 -2.05 5.33
CA TYR A 10 -3.47 -0.70 5.10
C TYR A 10 -2.71 -0.28 6.35
N ILE A 11 -1.39 -0.39 6.30
CA ILE A 11 -0.52 -0.13 7.43
C ILE A 11 -0.10 1.33 7.36
N GLU A 12 -0.53 2.15 8.33
CA GLU A 12 -0.10 3.54 8.41
C GLU A 12 1.42 3.64 8.63
N ILE A 13 2.06 4.51 7.87
CA ILE A 13 3.48 4.85 7.98
C ILE A 13 3.58 6.21 8.66
N GLU A 14 4.35 6.26 9.74
CA GLU A 14 4.52 7.48 10.51
C GLU A 14 5.48 8.46 9.81
N LEU A 15 4.92 9.58 9.37
CA LEU A 15 5.66 10.67 8.70
C LEU A 15 6.20 11.68 9.71
N GLN A 16 7.11 11.24 10.59
CA GLN A 16 7.75 11.99 11.69
C GLN A 16 7.47 13.52 11.76
N GLU A 17 8.33 14.36 11.18
CA GLU A 17 8.23 15.83 11.29
C GLU A 17 7.10 16.40 10.41
N GLU A 18 6.79 15.72 9.31
CA GLU A 18 5.78 16.12 8.34
C GLU A 18 4.36 16.01 8.91
N LYS A 19 4.11 15.05 9.81
CA LYS A 19 2.80 14.83 10.45
C LYS A 19 2.33 16.07 11.22
N ASN A 20 3.25 16.78 11.85
CA ASN A 20 2.93 18.03 12.57
C ASN A 20 2.62 19.19 11.61
N LYS A 21 3.21 19.18 10.41
CA LYS A 21 2.96 20.20 9.37
C LYS A 21 1.69 19.92 8.57
N PHE A 22 1.34 18.64 8.42
CA PHE A 22 0.31 18.13 7.53
C PHE A 22 -0.56 17.08 8.25
N PRO A 23 -1.34 17.49 9.27
CA PRO A 23 -2.03 16.55 10.18
C PRO A 23 -3.17 15.76 9.52
N ASP A 24 -3.76 16.28 8.45
CA ASP A 24 -4.86 15.64 7.73
C ASP A 24 -4.36 14.56 6.76
N TYR A 25 -3.08 14.61 6.39
CA TYR A 25 -2.50 13.70 5.42
C TYR A 25 -1.92 12.48 6.10
N ARG A 26 -2.26 11.29 5.60
CA ARG A 26 -1.66 10.03 6.03
C ARG A 26 -1.06 9.28 4.86
N LEU A 27 -0.08 8.44 5.16
CA LEU A 27 0.52 7.52 4.20
C LEU A 27 0.27 6.11 4.69
N HIS A 28 -0.29 5.25 3.85
CA HIS A 28 -0.46 3.83 4.15
C HIS A 28 0.34 2.98 3.19
N ALA A 29 0.89 1.87 3.65
CA ALA A 29 1.35 0.79 2.80
C ALA A 29 0.25 -0.26 2.64
N TYR A 30 -0.02 -0.64 1.39
CA TYR A 30 -0.91 -1.72 1.05
C TYR A 30 -0.20 -3.07 1.15
N SER A 31 -0.82 -4.04 1.83
CA SER A 31 -0.34 -5.43 1.85
C SER A 31 -1.50 -6.42 1.91
N GLU A 32 -1.19 -7.69 1.60
CA GLU A 32 -2.08 -8.82 1.83
C GLU A 32 -1.26 -9.97 2.45
N GLY A 33 -1.93 -10.81 3.24
CA GLY A 33 -1.40 -12.09 3.67
C GLY A 33 -0.10 -12.02 4.48
N GLN A 34 0.82 -12.94 4.21
CA GLN A 34 2.10 -13.04 4.92
C GLN A 34 3.01 -11.82 4.71
N TYR A 35 2.82 -11.05 3.63
CA TYR A 35 3.63 -9.87 3.34
C TYR A 35 3.37 -8.71 4.32
N THR A 36 2.18 -8.67 4.93
CA THR A 36 1.82 -7.68 5.97
C THR A 36 2.86 -7.63 7.09
N GLN A 37 3.36 -8.78 7.55
CA GLN A 37 4.33 -8.82 8.65
C GLN A 37 5.67 -8.15 8.29
N GLN A 38 6.05 -8.18 7.01
CA GLN A 38 7.27 -7.54 6.50
C GLN A 38 7.07 -6.03 6.42
N ILE A 39 5.92 -5.58 5.90
CA ILE A 39 5.58 -4.15 5.83
C ILE A 39 5.50 -3.54 7.23
N ARG A 40 4.89 -4.23 8.22
CA ARG A 40 4.83 -3.73 9.61
C ARG A 40 6.21 -3.49 10.23
N LYS A 41 7.22 -4.24 9.79
CA LYS A 41 8.62 -4.07 10.21
C LYS A 41 9.39 -3.11 9.31
N LEU A 42 8.72 -2.48 8.33
CA LEU A 42 9.32 -1.65 7.28
C LEU A 42 10.46 -2.36 6.53
N GLN A 43 10.40 -3.69 6.43
CA GLN A 43 11.36 -4.51 5.71
C GLN A 43 10.95 -4.60 4.25
N LEU A 44 11.05 -3.48 3.55
CA LEU A 44 10.57 -3.33 2.17
C LEU A 44 11.68 -3.64 1.17
N LYS A 45 11.36 -4.39 0.11
CA LYS A 45 12.27 -4.69 -1.00
C LYS A 45 11.57 -4.47 -2.34
N GLY A 46 12.32 -4.09 -3.36
CA GLY A 46 11.79 -3.87 -4.70
C GLY A 46 11.41 -2.40 -4.95
N ILE A 47 10.43 -2.20 -5.83
CA ILE A 47 10.13 -0.91 -6.45
C ILE A 47 9.03 -0.20 -5.66
N PRO A 48 9.24 1.02 -5.15
CA PRO A 48 8.20 1.80 -4.50
C PRO A 48 7.24 2.37 -5.54
N VAL A 49 5.93 2.29 -5.27
CA VAL A 49 4.87 2.87 -6.08
C VAL A 49 4.01 3.73 -5.16
N LEU A 50 3.89 5.02 -5.48
CA LEU A 50 2.97 5.92 -4.78
C LEU A 50 1.66 6.02 -5.58
N PHE A 51 0.57 5.58 -4.96
CA PHE A 51 -0.78 5.76 -5.46
C PHE A 51 -1.39 7.01 -4.82
N ILE A 52 -1.90 7.90 -5.67
CA ILE A 52 -2.59 9.12 -5.26
C ILE A 52 -4.06 8.97 -5.67
N PRO A 53 -5.01 8.94 -4.72
CA PRO A 53 -6.43 8.88 -5.05
C PRO A 53 -6.88 10.17 -5.75
N GLY A 54 -7.95 10.08 -6.53
CA GLY A 54 -8.61 11.25 -7.10
C GLY A 54 -9.43 12.03 -6.06
N ASN A 55 -10.06 13.12 -6.48
CA ASN A 55 -10.96 13.94 -5.65
C ASN A 55 -12.07 13.10 -4.99
N ALA A 56 -12.28 13.27 -3.69
CA ALA A 56 -13.19 12.46 -2.85
C ALA A 56 -12.92 10.95 -2.96
N GLY A 57 -11.69 10.59 -3.33
CA GLY A 57 -11.24 9.22 -3.50
C GLY A 57 -10.73 8.65 -2.19
N SER A 58 -10.94 7.36 -1.99
CA SER A 58 -10.40 6.66 -0.82
C SER A 58 -9.07 6.03 -1.13
N TYR A 59 -8.14 6.03 -0.16
CA TYR A 59 -6.91 5.23 -0.20
C TYR A 59 -7.17 3.75 -0.50
N LYS A 60 -8.37 3.24 -0.21
CA LYS A 60 -8.79 1.86 -0.49
C LYS A 60 -8.91 1.53 -1.98
N GLN A 61 -8.90 2.54 -2.86
CA GLN A 61 -8.97 2.34 -4.31
C GLN A 61 -7.71 1.67 -4.89
N VAL A 62 -6.56 1.76 -4.21
CA VAL A 62 -5.31 1.09 -4.62
C VAL A 62 -5.43 -0.43 -4.67
N ARG A 63 -6.43 -0.99 -3.98
CA ARG A 63 -6.60 -2.42 -3.71
C ARG A 63 -6.48 -3.30 -4.95
N SER A 64 -7.14 -2.96 -6.05
CA SER A 64 -7.10 -3.79 -7.26
C SER A 64 -5.72 -3.81 -7.91
N LEU A 65 -5.00 -2.68 -7.89
CA LEU A 65 -3.65 -2.56 -8.44
C LEU A 65 -2.63 -3.28 -7.57
N GLY A 66 -2.66 -3.04 -6.26
CA GLY A 66 -1.78 -3.68 -5.29
C GLY A 66 -1.93 -5.19 -5.28
N SER A 67 -3.18 -5.68 -5.29
CA SER A 67 -3.46 -7.13 -5.31
C SER A 67 -2.88 -7.80 -6.57
N VAL A 68 -3.14 -7.24 -7.75
CA VAL A 68 -2.63 -7.80 -9.01
C VAL A 68 -1.10 -7.78 -9.02
N ALA A 69 -0.48 -6.67 -8.61
CA ALA A 69 0.98 -6.56 -8.58
C ALA A 69 1.62 -7.57 -7.61
N LEU A 70 1.03 -7.77 -6.44
CA LEU A 70 1.50 -8.77 -5.47
C LEU A 70 1.41 -10.19 -6.06
N ARG A 71 0.29 -10.56 -6.67
CA ARG A 71 0.14 -11.87 -7.33
C ARG A 71 1.09 -12.05 -8.51
N MET A 72 1.39 -10.99 -9.24
CA MET A 72 2.39 -11.03 -10.31
C MET A 72 3.81 -11.23 -9.74
N SER A 73 4.15 -10.60 -8.62
CA SER A 73 5.41 -10.84 -7.90
C SER A 73 5.54 -12.30 -7.48
N GLU A 74 4.51 -12.85 -6.84
CA GLU A 74 4.48 -14.26 -6.41
C GLU A 74 4.66 -15.22 -7.60
N ARG A 75 3.96 -14.97 -8.72
CA ARG A 75 4.11 -15.75 -9.96
C ARG A 75 5.52 -15.71 -10.55
N LEU A 76 6.25 -14.62 -10.31
CA LEU A 76 7.62 -14.42 -10.76
C LEU A 76 8.66 -14.83 -9.70
N ASN A 77 8.24 -15.51 -8.61
CA ASN A 77 9.07 -15.86 -7.46
C ASN A 77 9.80 -14.65 -6.87
N ASP A 78 9.08 -13.54 -6.69
CA ASP A 78 9.54 -12.28 -6.09
C ASP A 78 10.76 -11.64 -6.77
N ARG A 79 11.02 -11.96 -8.04
CA ARG A 79 12.06 -11.30 -8.85
C ARG A 79 11.77 -9.81 -9.07
N ILE A 80 10.49 -9.46 -9.19
CA ILE A 80 10.01 -8.09 -9.33
C ILE A 80 8.88 -7.90 -8.34
N HIS A 81 9.08 -7.00 -7.38
CA HIS A 81 8.12 -6.71 -6.33
C HIS A 81 7.82 -5.22 -6.28
N PHE A 82 6.54 -4.86 -6.16
CA PHE A 82 6.08 -3.47 -6.03
C PHE A 82 5.51 -3.22 -4.64
N ASN A 83 6.07 -2.25 -3.93
CA ASN A 83 5.51 -1.79 -2.65
C ASN A 83 4.57 -0.63 -2.93
N TYR A 84 3.27 -0.87 -2.77
CA TYR A 84 2.26 0.17 -2.94
C TYR A 84 2.11 0.97 -1.66
N PHE A 85 2.45 2.25 -1.75
CA PHE A 85 2.12 3.27 -0.78
C PHE A 85 0.94 4.06 -1.31
N VAL A 86 0.04 4.47 -0.44
CA VAL A 86 -1.13 5.25 -0.80
C VAL A 86 -1.26 6.45 0.11
N ALA A 87 -1.41 7.63 -0.50
CA ALA A 87 -1.78 8.84 0.22
C ALA A 87 -3.27 8.78 0.60
N ASP A 88 -3.57 9.11 1.84
CA ASP A 88 -4.91 9.40 2.33
C ASP A 88 -5.00 10.89 2.61
N PHE A 89 -5.88 11.57 1.89
CA PHE A 89 -6.08 13.01 1.98
C PHE A 89 -7.13 13.40 3.04
N ASN A 90 -7.79 12.42 3.67
CA ASN A 90 -8.84 12.64 4.67
C ASN A 90 -9.94 13.60 4.19
N GLU A 91 -10.27 13.49 2.89
CA GLU A 91 -11.36 14.21 2.22
C GLU A 91 -12.76 13.62 2.52
#